data_AF-A0A6G3BXK6-F1
#
_entry.id   AF-A0A6G3BXK6-F1
#
_cell.length_a   1.000
_cell.length_b   1.000
_cell.length_c   1.000
_cell.angle_alpha   90.00
_cell.angle_beta   90.00
_cell.angle_gamma   90.00
#
_symmetry.space_group_name_H-M   'P 1'
#
loop_
_entity.id
_entity.type
_entity.pdbx_description
1 polymer ?
#
loop_
_entity_poly.entity_id
_entity_poly.type
_entity_poly.pdbx_seq_one_letter_code
_entity_poly.pdbx_strand_id
1 'polypeptide(L)' 'MGNIKDPKAFARLLHDVETKIFDALPDETWVYPGHGNDTSLGAERPHLPEWHARGW' A
#
# COMPACT_ATOMS: atom_id res chain seq x y z
N MET A 1 -0.02 -18.17 10.45
CA MET A 1 -0.36 -17.53 9.18
C MET A 1 -1.63 -16.73 9.36
N GLY A 2 -1.55 -15.40 9.23
CA GLY A 2 -2.69 -14.51 9.44
C GLY A 2 -3.71 -14.65 8.31
N ASN A 3 -4.98 -14.78 8.67
CA ASN A 3 -6.07 -14.77 7.71
C ASN A 3 -6.16 -13.35 7.11
N ILE A 4 -5.71 -13.21 5.87
CA ILE A 4 -5.89 -12.07 4.95
C ILE A 4 -7.38 -11.75 4.63
N LYS A 5 -8.31 -12.14 5.50
CA LYS A 5 -9.76 -11.91 5.38
C LYS A 5 -10.34 -11.18 6.60
N ASP A 6 -9.49 -10.73 7.52
CA ASP A 6 -9.94 -9.92 8.64
C ASP A 6 -9.87 -8.43 8.26
N PRO A 7 -11.01 -7.72 8.16
CA PRO A 7 -11.03 -6.33 7.71
C PRO A 7 -10.24 -5.38 8.64
N LYS A 8 -10.14 -5.71 9.94
CA LYS A 8 -9.35 -4.90 10.89
C LYS A 8 -7.85 -5.12 10.67
N ALA A 9 -7.45 -6.35 10.37
CA ALA A 9 -6.07 -6.65 9.99
C ALA A 9 -5.68 -5.94 8.69
N PHE A 10 -6.57 -5.93 7.69
CA PHE A 10 -6.31 -5.19 6.44
C PHE A 10 -6.20 -3.69 6.69
N ALA A 11 -7.13 -3.08 7.42
CA ALA A 11 -7.06 -1.65 7.75
C ALA A 11 -5.78 -1.29 8.52
N ARG A 12 -5.32 -2.15 9.43
CA ARG A 12 -4.05 -1.96 10.13
C ARG A 12 -2.85 -2.04 9.18
N LEU A 13 -2.82 -3.02 8.27
CA LEU A 13 -1.74 -3.15 7.29
C LEU A 13 -1.70 -1.96 6.34
N LEU A 14 -2.85 -1.50 5.86
CA LEU A 14 -2.93 -0.35 4.97
C LEU A 14 -2.45 0.93 5.67
N HIS A 15 -2.87 1.16 6.91
CA HIS A 15 -2.39 2.28 7.72
C HIS A 15 -0.86 2.23 7.97
N ASP A 16 -0.33 1.04 8.23
CA ASP A 16 1.12 0.85 8.40
C ASP A 16 1.87 1.13 7.09
N VAL A 17 1.33 0.73 5.94
CA VAL A 17 1.90 1.05 4.63
C VAL A 17 1.88 2.57 4.38
N GLU A 18 0.77 3.25 4.65
CA GLU A 18 0.67 4.70 4.49
C GLU A 18 1.69 5.44 5.36
N THR A 19 1.77 5.11 6.65
CA THR A 19 2.62 5.83 7.61
C THR A 19 4.10 5.46 7.54
N LYS A 20 4.43 4.19 7.25
CA LYS A 20 5.82 3.72 7.26
C LYS A 20 6.48 3.73 5.88
N ILE A 21 5.68 3.72 4.81
CA ILE A 21 6.18 3.73 3.43
C ILE A 21 5.87 5.09 2.80
N PHE A 22 4.59 5.45 2.63
CA PHE A 22 4.20 6.65 1.87
C PHE A 22 4.52 7.97 2.58
N ASP A 23 4.46 8.02 3.92
CA ASP A 23 4.78 9.22 4.70
C ASP A 23 6.29 9.33 5.00
N ALA A 24 6.99 8.20 5.06
CA ALA A 24 8.42 8.16 5.36
C ALA A 24 9.31 8.32 4.12
N LEU A 25 8.82 7.95 2.93
CA LEU A 25 9.59 7.95 1.69
C LEU A 25 9.00 8.94 0.67
N PRO A 26 9.84 9.65 -0.10
CA PRO A 26 9.37 10.58 -1.12
C PRO A 26 8.70 9.86 -2.30
N ASP A 27 7.81 10.56 -2.99
CA ASP A 27 7.05 10.07 -4.16
C ASP A 27 7.95 9.59 -5.33
N GLU A 28 9.21 10.05 -5.38
CA GLU A 28 10.22 9.63 -6.36
C GLU A 28 10.81 8.24 -6.07
N THR A 29 10.45 7.63 -4.94
CA THR A 29 10.94 6.30 -4.55
C THR A 29 10.38 5.23 -5.45
N TRP A 30 11.28 4.42 -6.00
CA TRP A 30 10.93 3.28 -6.84
C TRP A 30 10.51 2.07 -6.01
N VAL A 31 9.43 1.44 -6.47
CA VAL A 31 8.90 0.17 -5.99
C VAL A 31 9.15 -0.88 -7.07
N TYR A 32 9.92 -1.89 -6.71
CA TYR A 32 10.27 -3.00 -7.60
C TYR A 32 9.54 -4.26 -7.16
N PRO A 33 8.32 -4.50 -7.67
CA PRO A 33 7.61 -5.73 -7.37
C PRO A 33 8.30 -6.93 -8.03
N GLY A 34 8.26 -8.09 -7.37
CA GLY A 34 8.83 -9.32 -7.93
C GLY A 34 8.12 -9.86 -9.18
N HIS A 35 6.95 -9.30 -9.53
CA HIS A 35 6.20 -9.60 -10.75
C HIS A 35 5.40 -8.36 -11.18
N GLY A 36 5.49 -7.99 -12.46
CA GLY A 36 4.84 -6.79 -13.01
C GLY A 36 5.85 -5.72 -13.40
N ASN A 37 5.34 -4.53 -13.73
CA ASN A 37 6.17 -3.37 -14.04
C ASN A 37 6.68 -2.72 -12.74
N ASP A 38 7.90 -2.20 -12.79
CA ASP A 38 8.38 -1.22 -11.83
C ASP A 38 7.42 -0.02 -11.76
N THR A 39 7.23 0.48 -10.55
CA THR A 39 6.37 1.62 -10.28
C THR A 39 7.06 2.53 -9.26
N SER A 40 6.48 3.68 -8.97
CA SER A 40 6.95 4.58 -7.92
C SER A 40 5.87 4.84 -6.89
N LEU A 41 6.27 5.23 -5.68
CA LEU A 41 5.31 5.62 -4.65
C LEU A 41 4.38 6.74 -5.12
N GLY A 42 4.90 7.71 -5.87
CA GLY A 42 4.09 8.79 -6.44
C GLY A 42 3.04 8.31 -7.44
N ALA A 43 3.35 7.27 -8.23
CA ALA A 43 2.40 6.66 -9.14
C ALA A 43 1.32 5.84 -8.42
N GLU A 44 1.66 5.21 -7.29
CA GLU A 44 0.74 4.40 -6.50
C GLU A 44 -0.11 5.20 -5.49
N ARG A 45 0.38 6.35 -5.01
CA ARG A 45 -0.30 7.21 -4.02
C ARG A 45 -1.76 7.55 -4.34
N PRO A 46 -2.17 7.90 -5.58
CA PRO A 46 -3.58 8.16 -5.90
C PRO A 46 -4.48 6.92 -5.81
N HIS A 47 -3.93 5.71 -5.69
CA HIS A 47 -4.70 4.47 -5.54
C HIS A 47 -5.04 4.13 -4.08
N LEU A 48 -4.44 4.80 -3.08
CA LEU A 48 -4.74 4.58 -1.66
C LEU A 48 -6.25 4.67 -1.34
N PRO A 49 -7.01 5.68 -1.82
CA PRO A 49 -8.45 5.75 -1.55
C PRO A 49 -9.24 4.57 -2.13
N GLU A 50 -8.82 4.06 -3.29
CA GLU A 50 -9.42 2.87 -3.91
C GLU A 50 -9.16 1.62 -3.04
N TRP A 51 -7.94 1.46 -2.53
CA TRP A 51 -7.57 0.35 -1.66
C TRP A 51 -8.34 0.38 -0.33
N HIS A 52 -8.53 1.57 0.25
CA HIS A 52 -9.40 1.79 1.41
C HIS A 52 -10.85 1.38 1.10
N ALA A 53 -11.38 1.76 -0.07
CA ALA A 53 -12.74 1.43 -0.47
C ALA A 53 -12.97 -0.07 -0.75
N ARG A 54 -11.93 -0.80 -1.18
CA ARG A 54 -12.02 -2.24 -1.48
C ARG A 54 -12.10 -3.12 -0.24
N GLY A 55 -11.44 -2.73 0.87
CA GLY A 55 -11.64 -3.30 2.21
C GLY A 55 -11.54 -4.85 2.34
N TRP A 56 -10.72 -5.51 1.52
CA TRP A 56 -10.67 -6.98 1.40
C TRP A 56 -10.07 -7.73 2.61
#